data_AF-A0A2E2KPT4-F1
#
_entry.id   AF-A0A2E2KPT4-F1
#
_cell.length_a   1.000
_cell.length_b   1.000
_cell.length_c   1.000
_cell.angle_alpha   90.00
_cell.angle_beta   90.00
_cell.angle_gamma   90.00
#
_symmetry.space_group_name_H-M   'P 1'
#
loop_
_entity.id
_entity.type
_entity.pdbx_description
1 polymer ?
#
loop_
_entity_poly.entity_id
_entity_poly.type
_entity_poly.pdbx_seq_one_letter_code
_entity_poly.pdbx_strand_id
1 'polypeptide(L)'
;MSILFIASNTILLVCALLLAGRSYQVFEKHVHKASMVISLSATFIACSTLGTLLIHQQTSDLITLKRILDNLAFYAGIPLLASAFVDMAWKHDWSKPTWGRWLLVLFALFELARRAEFGAQYSQIMATLSILALLISFIKKANSTAILLGTLASTFLAASLLIFSPTSIIPALENSHYAALSLAAALIFLTKILPKNP
;
A
#
# COMPACT_ATOMS: atom_id res chain seq x y z
N MET A 1 -3.90 9.29 -23.76
CA MET A 1 -3.24 8.34 -22.82
C MET A 1 -2.57 7.24 -23.61
N SER A 2 -1.38 6.78 -23.20
CA SER A 2 -0.75 5.61 -23.83
C SER A 2 -1.46 4.32 -23.41
N ILE A 3 -1.49 3.31 -24.29
CA ILE A 3 -2.07 1.99 -23.97
C ILE A 3 -1.39 1.38 -22.74
N LEU A 4 -0.07 1.57 -22.63
CA LEU A 4 0.74 1.11 -21.50
C LEU A 4 0.32 1.74 -20.17
N PHE A 5 -0.04 3.03 -20.16
CA PHE A 5 -0.56 3.71 -18.98
C PHE A 5 -1.86 3.07 -18.49
N ILE A 6 -2.81 2.86 -19.40
CA ILE A 6 -4.12 2.31 -19.06
C ILE A 6 -3.95 0.87 -18.57
N ALA A 7 -3.15 0.06 -19.27
CA ALA A 7 -2.91 -1.33 -18.91
C ALA A 7 -2.27 -1.47 -17.53
N SER A 8 -1.19 -0.74 -17.25
CA SER A 8 -0.48 -0.81 -15.96
C SER A 8 -1.35 -0.42 -14.77
N ASN A 9 -2.10 0.69 -14.88
CA ASN A 9 -3.01 1.13 -13.82
C ASN A 9 -4.23 0.20 -13.68
N THR A 10 -4.75 -0.36 -14.76
CA THR A 10 -5.85 -1.34 -14.68
C THR A 10 -5.39 -2.61 -13.97
N ILE A 11 -4.17 -3.09 -14.25
CA ILE A 11 -3.57 -4.23 -13.54
C ILE A 11 -3.43 -3.92 -12.05
N LEU A 12 -2.90 -2.75 -11.70
CA LEU A 12 -2.79 -2.32 -10.30
C LEU A 12 -4.15 -2.26 -9.61
N LEU A 13 -5.16 -1.68 -10.26
CA LEU A 13 -6.51 -1.59 -9.75
C LEU A 13 -7.09 -2.98 -9.45
N VAL A 14 -6.97 -3.91 -10.40
CA VAL A 14 -7.45 -5.29 -10.24
C VAL A 14 -6.72 -5.96 -9.08
N CYS A 15 -5.39 -5.86 -8.99
CA CYS A 15 -4.63 -6.43 -7.88
C CYS A 15 -5.02 -5.84 -6.51
N ALA A 16 -5.27 -4.53 -6.45
CA ALA A 16 -5.71 -3.86 -5.23
C ALA A 16 -7.11 -4.33 -4.80
N LEU A 17 -8.06 -4.42 -5.73
CA LEU A 17 -9.41 -4.92 -5.47
C LEU A 17 -9.41 -6.40 -5.08
N LEU A 18 -8.56 -7.22 -5.70
CA LEU A 18 -8.41 -8.63 -5.33
C LEU A 18 -7.88 -8.78 -3.90
N LEU A 19 -6.87 -8.00 -3.52
CA LEU A 19 -6.38 -7.99 -2.14
C LEU A 19 -7.46 -7.51 -1.17
N ALA A 20 -8.19 -6.44 -1.51
CA ALA A 20 -9.27 -5.90 -0.70
C ALA A 20 -10.40 -6.90 -0.48
N GLY A 21 -10.86 -7.56 -1.55
CA GLY A 21 -11.93 -8.55 -1.51
C GLY A 21 -11.52 -9.80 -0.73
N ARG A 22 -10.32 -10.34 -0.98
CA ARG A 22 -9.86 -11.53 -0.26
C ARG A 22 -9.61 -11.27 1.23
N SER A 23 -9.03 -10.13 1.58
CA SER A 23 -8.82 -9.76 2.98
C SER A 23 -10.14 -9.51 3.72
N TYR A 24 -11.13 -8.92 3.06
CA TYR A 24 -12.48 -8.77 3.62
C TYR A 24 -13.16 -10.13 3.88
N GLN A 25 -13.07 -11.07 2.94
CA GLN A 25 -13.60 -12.44 3.13
C GLN A 25 -12.93 -13.17 4.31
N VAL A 26 -11.63 -12.99 4.49
CA VAL A 26 -10.89 -13.57 5.64
C VAL A 26 -11.35 -12.94 6.95
N PHE A 27 -11.59 -11.63 6.96
CA PHE A 27 -12.13 -10.93 8.12
C PHE A 27 -13.50 -11.46 8.54
N GLU A 28 -14.44 -11.62 7.60
CA GLU A 28 -15.79 -12.13 7.90
C GLU A 28 -15.76 -13.53 8.52
N LYS A 29 -14.83 -14.40 8.08
CA LYS A 29 -14.75 -15.78 8.54
C LYS A 29 -13.99 -15.98 9.85
N HIS A 30 -12.88 -15.26 10.04
CA HIS A 30 -11.96 -15.52 11.15
C HIS A 30 -11.90 -14.38 12.19
N VAL A 31 -12.68 -13.30 12.01
CA VAL A 31 -12.71 -12.11 12.87
C VAL A 31 -11.30 -11.50 13.10
N HIS A 32 -10.37 -11.75 12.17
CA HIS A 32 -9.02 -11.21 12.22
C HIS A 32 -9.05 -9.75 11.79
N LYS A 33 -9.07 -8.85 12.78
CA LYS A 33 -9.21 -7.39 12.58
C LYS A 33 -8.12 -6.80 11.67
N ALA A 34 -6.92 -7.37 11.67
CA ALA A 34 -5.86 -7.01 10.72
C ALA A 34 -6.29 -7.17 9.25
N SER A 35 -7.14 -8.15 8.93
CA SER A 35 -7.62 -8.38 7.56
C SER A 35 -8.58 -7.27 7.10
N MET A 36 -9.34 -6.67 8.01
CA MET A 36 -10.14 -5.47 7.71
C MET A 36 -9.25 -4.27 7.38
N VAL A 37 -8.14 -4.10 8.12
CA VAL A 37 -7.17 -3.02 7.86
C VAL A 37 -6.48 -3.21 6.51
N ILE A 38 -6.08 -4.45 6.18
CA ILE A 38 -5.53 -4.78 4.84
C ILE A 38 -6.54 -4.42 3.74
N SER A 39 -7.82 -4.72 3.95
CA SER A 39 -8.88 -4.41 2.98
C SER A 39 -9.05 -2.90 2.78
N LEU A 40 -9.06 -2.15 3.87
CA LEU A 40 -9.15 -0.69 3.85
C LEU A 40 -7.94 -0.07 3.14
N SER A 41 -6.73 -0.50 3.49
CA SER A 41 -5.49 -0.06 2.83
C SER A 41 -5.48 -0.33 1.33
N ALA A 42 -5.90 -1.54 0.93
CA ALA A 42 -6.00 -1.91 -0.48
C ALA A 42 -7.07 -1.08 -1.21
N THR A 43 -8.17 -0.73 -0.53
CA THR A 43 -9.19 0.18 -1.07
C THR A 43 -8.64 1.58 -1.29
N PHE A 44 -7.80 2.11 -0.39
CA PHE A 44 -7.15 3.41 -0.62
C PHE A 44 -6.26 3.41 -1.86
N ILE A 45 -5.48 2.33 -2.06
CA ILE A 45 -4.66 2.15 -3.27
C ILE A 45 -5.53 2.05 -4.53
N ALA A 46 -6.64 1.31 -4.46
CA ALA A 46 -7.60 1.21 -5.55
C ALA A 46 -8.23 2.57 -5.91
N CYS A 47 -8.63 3.37 -4.90
CA CYS A 47 -9.20 4.70 -5.10
C CYS A 47 -8.18 5.68 -5.74
N SER A 48 -6.92 5.68 -5.32
CA SER A 48 -5.86 6.47 -5.96
C SER A 48 -5.66 6.07 -7.43
N THR A 49 -5.66 4.77 -7.70
CA THR A 49 -5.50 4.25 -9.07
C THR A 49 -6.70 4.61 -9.94
N LEU A 50 -7.93 4.53 -9.40
CA LEU A 50 -9.15 4.99 -10.07
C LEU A 50 -9.12 6.48 -10.34
N GLY A 51 -8.66 7.30 -9.38
CA GLY A 51 -8.45 8.73 -9.58
C GLY A 51 -7.51 8.99 -10.75
N THR A 52 -6.40 8.25 -10.83
CA THR A 52 -5.43 8.34 -11.93
C THR A 52 -5.99 7.90 -13.28
N LEU A 53 -6.92 6.94 -13.30
CA LEU A 53 -7.57 6.46 -14.53
C LEU A 53 -8.76 7.30 -14.99
N LEU A 54 -9.50 7.94 -14.08
CA LEU A 54 -10.75 8.63 -14.40
C LEU A 54 -10.55 10.15 -14.52
N ILE A 55 -9.71 10.73 -13.67
CA ILE A 55 -9.51 12.17 -13.59
C ILE A 55 -8.53 12.63 -14.67
N HIS A 56 -9.09 12.99 -15.83
CA HIS A 56 -8.34 13.53 -16.97
C HIS A 56 -8.51 15.04 -17.11
N GLN A 57 -9.64 15.59 -16.66
CA GLN A 57 -9.96 17.00 -16.82
C GLN A 57 -9.30 17.81 -15.70
N GLN A 58 -8.60 18.87 -16.08
CA GLN A 58 -7.85 19.75 -15.18
C GLN A 58 -8.73 20.85 -14.58
N THR A 59 -9.86 20.48 -13.96
CA THR A 59 -10.51 21.42 -13.04
C THR A 59 -9.74 21.43 -11.71
N SER A 60 -9.65 22.60 -11.07
CA SER A 60 -8.85 22.78 -9.84
C SER A 60 -9.24 21.78 -8.74
N ASP A 61 -10.54 21.53 -8.60
CA ASP A 61 -11.10 20.59 -7.63
C ASP A 61 -10.66 19.14 -7.89
N LEU A 62 -10.68 18.72 -9.16
CA LEU A 62 -10.31 17.36 -9.55
C LEU A 62 -8.81 17.09 -9.36
N ILE A 63 -7.96 18.10 -9.60
CA ILE A 63 -6.52 18.01 -9.33
C ILE A 63 -6.28 17.83 -7.83
N THR A 64 -7.01 18.58 -6.99
CA THR A 64 -6.90 18.49 -5.54
C THR A 64 -7.40 17.14 -5.03
N LEU A 65 -8.52 16.64 -5.57
CA LEU A 65 -9.04 15.32 -5.25
C LEU A 65 -8.02 14.22 -5.58
N LYS A 66 -7.41 14.27 -6.78
CA LYS A 66 -6.36 13.30 -7.17
C LYS A 66 -5.21 13.33 -6.17
N ARG A 67 -4.74 14.51 -5.79
CA ARG A 67 -3.66 14.66 -4.81
C ARG A 67 -4.02 14.07 -3.45
N ILE A 68 -5.25 14.28 -2.98
CA ILE A 68 -5.74 13.71 -1.72
C ILE A 68 -5.77 12.18 -1.79
N LEU A 69 -6.26 11.61 -2.90
CA LEU A 69 -6.30 10.16 -3.09
C LEU A 69 -4.89 9.55 -3.13
N ASP A 70 -3.96 10.18 -3.84
CA ASP A 70 -2.56 9.73 -3.91
C ASP A 70 -1.93 9.78 -2.51
N ASN A 71 -2.10 10.89 -1.78
CA ASN A 71 -1.60 11.00 -0.41
C ASN A 71 -2.21 9.94 0.51
N LEU A 72 -3.50 9.65 0.36
CA LEU A 72 -4.19 8.62 1.14
C LEU A 72 -3.59 7.24 0.88
N ALA A 73 -3.28 6.90 -0.37
CA ALA A 73 -2.64 5.63 -0.71
C ALA A 73 -1.20 5.53 -0.17
N PHE A 74 -0.36 6.55 -0.42
CA PHE A 74 1.07 6.49 -0.10
C PHE A 74 1.39 6.70 1.38
N TYR A 75 0.71 7.64 2.05
CA TYR A 75 1.05 8.02 3.44
C TYR A 75 0.18 7.33 4.50
N ALA A 76 -0.97 6.78 4.11
CA ALA A 76 -1.83 6.04 5.04
C ALA A 76 -2.01 4.58 4.61
N GLY A 77 -2.41 4.33 3.36
CA GLY A 77 -2.71 2.99 2.85
C GLY A 77 -1.54 2.02 2.99
N ILE A 78 -0.38 2.36 2.43
CA ILE A 78 0.80 1.49 2.45
C ILE A 78 1.36 1.29 3.88
N PRO A 79 1.54 2.33 4.72
CA PRO A 79 1.99 2.13 6.09
C PRO A 79 1.02 1.30 6.93
N LEU A 80 -0.29 1.49 6.76
CA LEU A 80 -1.30 0.66 7.40
C LEU A 80 -1.26 -0.78 6.93
N LEU A 81 -1.05 -1.01 5.63
CA LEU A 81 -0.92 -2.34 5.06
C LEU A 81 0.24 -3.09 5.71
N ALA A 82 1.42 -2.46 5.75
CA ALA A 82 2.60 -3.03 6.40
C ALA A 82 2.37 -3.30 7.89
N SER A 83 1.76 -2.35 8.60
CA SER A 83 1.44 -2.50 10.02
C SER A 83 0.46 -3.65 10.29
N ALA A 84 -0.52 -3.86 9.42
CA ALA A 84 -1.46 -4.98 9.54
C ALA A 84 -0.77 -6.34 9.32
N PHE A 85 0.20 -6.42 8.41
CA PHE A 85 1.01 -7.63 8.25
C PHE A 85 1.93 -7.89 9.45
N VAL A 86 2.46 -6.84 10.09
CA VAL A 86 3.17 -6.95 11.38
C VAL A 86 2.24 -7.52 12.45
N ASP A 87 1.04 -6.97 12.59
CA ASP A 87 0.04 -7.45 13.55
C ASP A 87 -0.23 -8.96 13.35
N MET A 88 -0.49 -9.38 12.10
CA MET A 88 -0.68 -10.78 11.74
C MET A 88 0.52 -11.68 12.03
N ALA A 89 1.75 -11.18 11.87
CA ALA A 89 2.97 -11.96 12.12
C ALA A 89 3.32 -12.07 13.60
N TRP A 90 3.00 -11.05 14.40
CA TRP A 90 3.20 -11.07 15.84
C TRP A 90 2.04 -11.63 16.64
N LYS A 91 0.91 -11.95 15.99
CA LYS A 91 -0.33 -12.39 16.64
C LYS A 91 -0.75 -11.40 17.73
N HIS A 92 -0.52 -10.12 17.47
CA HIS A 92 -1.06 -9.06 18.31
C HIS A 92 -2.50 -8.89 17.85
N ASP A 93 -3.46 -8.90 18.77
CA ASP A 93 -4.87 -8.79 18.41
C ASP A 93 -5.26 -7.31 18.45
N TRP A 94 -4.98 -6.57 17.36
CA TRP A 94 -5.34 -5.16 17.31
C TRP A 94 -6.80 -4.93 17.67
N SER A 95 -7.03 -4.10 18.69
CA SER A 95 -8.38 -3.65 19.01
C SER A 95 -8.88 -2.69 17.92
N LYS A 96 -10.20 -2.62 17.69
CA LYS A 96 -10.80 -1.65 16.76
C LYS A 96 -10.33 -0.20 17.00
N PRO A 97 -10.23 0.31 18.25
CA PRO A 97 -9.74 1.67 18.46
C PRO A 97 -8.23 1.83 18.19
N THR A 98 -7.43 0.76 18.26
CA THR A 98 -5.97 0.84 18.05
C THR A 98 -5.62 1.25 16.61
N TRP A 99 -6.19 0.58 15.60
CA TRP A 99 -5.87 0.88 14.20
C TRP A 99 -6.41 2.23 13.75
N GLY A 100 -7.57 2.65 14.28
CA GLY A 100 -8.13 3.98 14.00
C GLY A 100 -7.27 5.10 14.57
N ARG A 101 -6.75 4.95 15.80
CA ARG A 101 -5.78 5.88 16.38
C ARG A 101 -4.46 5.90 15.59
N TRP A 102 -4.00 4.75 15.13
CA TRP A 102 -2.80 4.67 14.30
C TRP A 102 -2.98 5.42 12.97
N LEU A 103 -4.13 5.27 12.32
CA LEU A 103 -4.47 6.05 11.12
C LEU A 103 -4.46 7.57 11.38
N LEU A 104 -5.00 8.01 12.52
CA LEU A 104 -4.96 9.43 12.91
C LEU A 104 -3.53 9.94 13.13
N VAL A 105 -2.66 9.11 13.74
CA VAL A 105 -1.24 9.44 13.90
C VAL A 105 -0.56 9.60 12.55
N LEU A 106 -0.83 8.71 11.58
CA LEU A 106 -0.28 8.81 10.23
C LEU A 106 -0.71 10.10 9.52
N PHE A 107 -1.98 10.50 9.67
CA PHE A 107 -2.47 11.77 9.13
C PHE A 107 -1.82 12.98 9.80
N ALA A 108 -1.71 12.96 11.13
CA ALA A 108 -1.07 14.06 11.87
C ALA A 108 0.41 14.21 11.51
N LEU A 109 1.14 13.09 11.41
CA LEU A 109 2.56 13.09 11.01
C LEU A 109 2.74 13.57 9.57
N PHE A 110 1.88 13.13 8.65
CA PHE A 110 1.88 13.62 7.28
C PHE A 110 1.67 15.14 7.23
N GLU A 111 0.64 15.66 7.92
CA GLU A 111 0.37 17.11 7.93
C GLU A 111 1.48 17.90 8.61
N LEU A 112 2.08 17.38 9.68
CA LEU A 112 3.23 18.00 10.33
C LEU A 112 4.44 18.08 9.39
N ALA A 113 4.80 16.96 8.76
CA ALA A 113 5.92 16.90 7.82
C ALA A 113 5.68 17.79 6.59
N ARG A 114 4.43 17.85 6.11
CA ARG A 114 4.04 18.73 5.00
C ARG A 114 4.20 20.21 5.38
N ARG A 115 3.80 20.61 6.60
CA ARG A 115 3.95 21.99 7.09
C ARG A 115 5.40 22.37 7.42
N ALA A 116 6.24 21.39 7.74
CA ALA A 116 7.66 21.57 8.00
C ALA A 116 8.53 21.54 6.72
N GLU A 117 7.92 21.53 5.53
CA GLU A 117 8.59 21.41 4.22
C GLU A 117 9.48 20.15 4.08
N PHE A 118 9.21 19.12 4.89
CA PHE A 118 9.98 17.87 4.96
C PHE A 118 9.27 16.71 4.24
N GLY A 119 8.37 17.02 3.31
CA GLY A 119 7.47 16.04 2.67
C GLY A 119 8.20 14.97 1.85
N ALA A 120 9.24 15.35 1.10
CA ALA A 120 9.99 14.41 0.26
C ALA A 120 10.74 13.37 1.10
N GLN A 121 11.48 13.82 2.11
CA GLN A 121 12.22 12.96 3.03
C GLN A 121 11.27 12.09 3.85
N TYR A 122 10.15 12.65 4.33
CA TYR A 122 9.11 11.89 5.03
C TYR A 122 8.57 10.73 4.16
N SER A 123 8.35 10.97 2.86
CA SER A 123 7.89 9.95 1.92
C SER A 123 8.86 8.77 1.83
N GLN A 124 10.15 9.07 1.69
CA GLN A 124 11.22 8.07 1.59
C GLN A 124 11.38 7.29 2.90
N ILE A 125 11.35 7.99 4.04
CA ILE A 125 11.42 7.37 5.37
C ILE A 125 10.22 6.44 5.56
N MET A 126 9.01 6.91 5.28
CA MET A 126 7.79 6.13 5.49
C MET A 126 7.72 4.91 4.55
N ALA A 127 8.14 5.06 3.29
CA ALA A 127 8.28 3.94 2.37
C ALA A 127 9.28 2.90 2.92
N THR A 128 10.46 3.35 3.36
CA THR A 128 11.50 2.47 3.93
C THR A 128 11.01 1.74 5.17
N LEU A 129 10.35 2.43 6.10
CA LEU A 129 9.77 1.83 7.29
C LEU A 129 8.70 0.80 6.95
N SER A 130 7.84 1.09 5.96
CA SER A 130 6.80 0.17 5.51
C SER A 130 7.39 -1.10 4.89
N ILE A 131 8.42 -0.96 4.07
CA ILE A 131 9.13 -2.09 3.45
C ILE A 131 9.81 -2.95 4.52
N LEU A 132 10.53 -2.33 5.47
CA LEU A 132 11.20 -3.04 6.56
C LEU A 132 10.18 -3.75 7.46
N ALA A 133 9.10 -3.08 7.85
CA ALA A 133 8.03 -3.67 8.64
C ALA A 133 7.44 -4.91 7.95
N LEU A 134 7.16 -4.83 6.66
CA LEU A 134 6.63 -5.92 5.86
C LEU A 134 7.65 -7.08 5.75
N LEU A 135 8.92 -6.78 5.50
CA LEU A 135 9.99 -7.77 5.42
C LEU A 135 10.18 -8.53 6.74
N ILE A 136 10.27 -7.82 7.87
CA ILE A 136 10.45 -8.44 9.19
C ILE A 136 9.23 -9.31 9.54
N SER A 137 8.02 -8.89 9.17
CA SER A 137 6.78 -9.67 9.36
C SER A 137 6.84 -11.04 8.69
N PHE A 138 7.42 -11.11 7.49
CA PHE A 138 7.49 -12.37 6.76
C PHE A 138 8.66 -13.23 7.18
N ILE A 139 9.83 -12.66 7.50
CA ILE A 139 10.98 -13.39 8.05
C ILE A 139 10.60 -14.12 9.35
N LYS A 140 9.71 -13.52 10.16
CA LYS A 140 9.24 -14.13 11.41
C LYS A 140 8.34 -15.36 11.21
N LYS A 141 7.72 -15.54 10.05
CA LYS A 141 6.82 -16.70 9.81
C LYS A 141 7.64 -17.98 9.60
N ALA A 142 7.22 -19.08 10.23
CA ALA A 142 7.88 -20.38 10.09
C ALA A 142 7.68 -21.06 8.70
N ASN A 143 6.77 -20.56 7.86
CA ASN A 143 6.44 -21.17 6.58
C ASN A 143 7.32 -20.59 5.45
N SER A 144 8.20 -21.41 4.86
CA SER A 144 9.11 -21.04 3.77
C SER A 144 8.42 -20.41 2.57
N THR A 145 7.18 -20.83 2.25
CA THR A 145 6.42 -20.22 1.14
C THR A 145 5.97 -18.80 1.48
N ALA A 146 5.56 -18.55 2.73
CA ALA A 146 5.17 -17.22 3.18
C ALA A 146 6.39 -16.28 3.28
N ILE A 147 7.55 -16.81 3.67
CA ILE A 147 8.82 -16.07 3.63
C ILE A 147 9.13 -15.67 2.18
N LEU A 148 9.17 -16.63 1.24
CA LEU A 148 9.52 -16.36 -0.15
C LEU A 148 8.57 -15.36 -0.82
N LEU A 149 7.26 -15.57 -0.68
CA LEU A 149 6.28 -14.65 -1.29
C LEU A 149 6.32 -13.28 -0.61
N GLY A 150 6.58 -13.23 0.71
CA GLY A 150 6.66 -12.01 1.47
C GLY A 150 7.90 -11.18 1.19
N THR A 151 9.05 -11.83 1.00
CA THR A 151 10.29 -11.16 0.58
C THR A 151 10.14 -10.63 -0.84
N LEU A 152 9.59 -11.42 -1.77
CA LEU A 152 9.27 -10.96 -3.13
C LEU A 152 8.32 -9.75 -3.09
N ALA A 153 7.24 -9.81 -2.30
CA ALA A 153 6.33 -8.67 -2.14
C ALA A 153 7.05 -7.42 -1.63
N SER A 154 7.94 -7.57 -0.64
CA SER A 154 8.74 -6.47 -0.09
C SER A 154 9.68 -5.87 -1.14
N THR A 155 10.33 -6.70 -1.95
CA THR A 155 11.23 -6.25 -3.02
C THR A 155 10.47 -5.48 -4.10
N PHE A 156 9.31 -5.98 -4.53
CA PHE A 156 8.48 -5.28 -5.52
C PHE A 156 7.90 -3.97 -4.95
N LEU A 157 7.52 -3.96 -3.67
CA LEU A 157 7.09 -2.74 -2.99
C LEU A 157 8.24 -1.71 -2.91
N ALA A 158 9.46 -2.16 -2.60
CA ALA A 158 10.65 -1.31 -2.58
C ALA A 158 10.96 -0.72 -3.95
N ALA A 159 10.91 -1.53 -5.01
CA ALA A 159 11.08 -1.05 -6.38
C ALA A 159 10.02 -0.01 -6.75
N SER A 160 8.75 -0.26 -6.39
CA SER A 160 7.66 0.68 -6.64
C SER A 160 7.89 2.02 -5.96
N LEU A 161 8.18 2.02 -4.66
CA LEU A 161 8.18 3.23 -3.84
C LEU A 161 9.49 4.00 -3.85
N LEU A 162 10.64 3.31 -3.90
CA LEU A 162 11.94 3.95 -3.75
C LEU A 162 12.68 4.15 -5.08
N ILE A 163 12.30 3.42 -6.15
CA ILE A 163 12.98 3.47 -7.45
C ILE A 163 12.11 4.14 -8.51
N PHE A 164 10.87 3.69 -8.67
CA PHE A 164 10.02 4.12 -9.80
C PHE A 164 9.02 5.23 -9.47
N SER A 165 8.78 5.52 -8.19
CA SER A 165 7.78 6.53 -7.75
C SER A 165 8.26 7.98 -7.97
N PRO A 166 7.34 8.96 -7.92
CA PRO A 166 7.69 10.39 -7.97
C PRO A 166 8.59 10.86 -6.80
N THR A 167 8.65 10.08 -5.72
CA THR A 167 9.50 10.35 -4.55
C THR A 167 10.74 9.44 -4.54
N SER A 168 11.19 9.01 -5.73
CA SER A 168 12.32 8.11 -5.89
C SER A 168 13.60 8.67 -5.27
N ILE A 169 14.45 7.76 -4.78
CA ILE A 169 15.82 8.07 -4.36
C ILE A 169 16.71 8.29 -5.59
N ILE A 170 16.34 7.70 -6.74
CA ILE A 170 17.07 7.78 -8.01
C ILE A 170 16.14 8.42 -9.06
N PRO A 171 16.11 9.76 -9.17
CA PRO A 171 15.20 10.48 -10.08
C PRO A 171 15.32 10.04 -11.55
N ALA A 172 16.50 9.59 -11.97
CA ALA A 172 16.76 9.12 -13.33
C ALA A 172 15.95 7.87 -13.74
N LEU A 173 15.44 7.11 -12.77
CA LEU A 173 14.66 5.90 -12.99
C LEU A 173 13.15 6.10 -12.76
N GLU A 174 12.71 7.33 -12.52
CA GLU A 174 11.29 7.62 -12.30
C GLU A 174 10.45 7.17 -13.50
N ASN A 175 9.47 6.29 -13.24
CA ASN A 175 8.58 5.80 -14.28
C ASN A 175 7.26 5.31 -13.67
N SER A 176 6.18 6.06 -13.93
CA SER A 176 4.85 5.75 -13.40
C SER A 176 4.34 4.35 -13.79
N HIS A 177 4.69 3.84 -14.98
CA HIS A 177 4.26 2.51 -15.43
C HIS A 177 4.94 1.40 -14.63
N TYR A 178 6.25 1.51 -14.44
CA TYR A 178 7.00 0.53 -13.64
C TYR A 178 6.63 0.62 -12.16
N ALA A 179 6.34 1.80 -11.64
CA ALA A 179 5.81 1.97 -10.28
C ALA A 179 4.49 1.24 -10.08
N ALA A 180 3.53 1.40 -11.02
CA ALA A 180 2.23 0.74 -10.95
C ALA A 180 2.35 -0.79 -11.07
N LEU A 181 3.17 -1.29 -12.02
CA LEU A 181 3.36 -2.72 -12.23
C LEU A 181 4.06 -3.40 -11.04
N SER A 182 5.09 -2.76 -10.50
CA SER A 182 5.78 -3.28 -9.31
C SER A 182 4.88 -3.26 -8.08
N LEU A 183 4.07 -2.23 -7.87
CA LEU A 183 3.07 -2.23 -6.80
C LEU A 183 2.05 -3.34 -7.00
N ALA A 184 1.54 -3.53 -8.23
CA ALA A 184 0.60 -4.59 -8.54
C ALA A 184 1.18 -5.98 -8.24
N ALA A 185 2.45 -6.20 -8.57
CA ALA A 185 3.18 -7.43 -8.23
C ALA A 185 3.31 -7.60 -6.70
N ALA A 186 3.62 -6.53 -5.95
CA ALA A 186 3.64 -6.62 -4.49
C ALA A 186 2.27 -7.06 -3.93
N LEU A 187 1.18 -6.45 -4.39
CA LEU A 187 -0.18 -6.76 -3.92
C LEU A 187 -0.62 -8.20 -4.29
N ILE A 188 -0.26 -8.72 -5.47
CA ILE A 188 -0.61 -10.10 -5.85
C ILE A 188 0.09 -11.11 -4.93
N PHE A 189 1.35 -10.87 -4.58
CA PHE A 189 2.07 -11.74 -3.66
C PHE A 189 1.49 -11.69 -2.25
N LEU A 190 1.18 -10.50 -1.74
CA LEU A 190 0.50 -10.33 -0.44
C LEU A 190 -0.85 -11.05 -0.40
N THR A 191 -1.60 -11.00 -1.50
CA THR A 191 -2.89 -11.69 -1.64
C THR A 191 -2.74 -13.22 -1.51
N LYS A 192 -1.63 -13.78 -2.02
CA LYS A 192 -1.35 -15.23 -1.93
C LYS A 192 -0.94 -15.68 -0.53
N ILE A 193 -0.44 -14.77 0.32
CA ILE A 193 0.01 -15.08 1.68
C ILE A 193 -1.15 -15.09 2.68
N LEU A 194 -2.27 -14.43 2.37
CA LEU A 194 -3.47 -14.50 3.19
C LEU A 194 -3.92 -15.96 3.35
N PRO A 195 -4.41 -16.35 4.56
CA PRO A 195 -4.83 -17.72 4.82
C PRO A 195 -5.84 -18.18 3.77
N LYS A 196 -5.63 -19.39 3.24
CA LYS A 196 -6.61 -20.01 2.34
C LYS A 196 -7.84 -20.38 3.16
N ASN A 197 -9.02 -20.23 2.55
CA ASN A 197 -10.24 -20.80 3.10
C ASN A 197 -10.00 -22.31 3.34
N PRO A 198 -10.41 -22.88 4.48
CA PRO A 198 -10.59 -24.32 4.58
C PRO A 198 -11.66 -24.79 3.57
#